data_AF-A0A0U3DG41-F1
#
_entry.id   AF-A0A0U3DG41-F1
#
_cell.length_a   1.000
_cell.length_b   1.000
_cell.length_c   1.000
_cell.angle_alpha   90.00
_cell.angle_beta   90.00
_cell.angle_gamma   90.00
#
_symmetry.space_group_name_H-M   'P 1'
#
loop_
_entity.id
_entity.type
_entity.pdbx_description
1 polymer ?
#
loop_
_entity_poly.entity_id
_entity_poly.type
_entity_poly.pdbx_seq_one_letter_code
_entity_poly.pdbx_strand_id
1 'polypeptide(L)'
;MNQHQQQPLDSGQEPAMPQVAATAASRLEARRRLLKGGLALAPVAMTVTSRPVLGANLECHGPTGFQSANVSRAVGKTVDAACGTRKRPADWAVAGTPYPTGFTSGTVFATYFPNSGFTTGTTFGGVLTMAVGGSVRIQIAQLVVAAILNSVTTTVPSRAQIIALWNGHVNKNYSPSGESPWDDAKIIKYLNYTMGVVVSF
;
A
#
# COMPACT_ATOMS: atom_id res chain seq x y z
N MET A 1 36.11 -66.11 30.65
CA MET A 1 35.42 -65.15 31.54
C MET A 1 36.24 -63.87 31.63
N ASN A 2 35.57 -62.72 31.74
CA ASN A 2 36.17 -61.39 31.99
C ASN A 2 36.29 -61.09 33.50
N GLN A 3 36.79 -59.87 33.82
CA GLN A 3 36.75 -59.01 35.03
C GLN A 3 38.20 -58.53 35.34
N HIS A 4 38.61 -57.26 35.13
CA HIS A 4 38.35 -56.02 35.91
C HIS A 4 39.08 -56.00 37.28
N GLN A 5 39.62 -54.92 37.87
CA GLN A 5 39.76 -53.46 37.56
C GLN A 5 40.88 -52.88 38.51
N GLN A 6 41.84 -52.06 38.06
CA GLN A 6 41.98 -50.57 38.19
C GLN A 6 43.04 -50.02 39.19
N GLN A 7 43.47 -48.77 38.94
CA GLN A 7 44.52 -47.99 39.62
C GLN A 7 43.98 -47.21 40.86
N PRO A 8 44.81 -46.46 41.61
CA PRO A 8 45.10 -45.06 41.26
C PRO A 8 46.55 -44.57 41.53
N LEU A 9 46.94 -43.46 40.88
CA LEU A 9 48.13 -42.63 41.20
C LEU A 9 47.82 -41.15 40.87
N ASP A 10 48.12 -40.26 41.81
CA ASP A 10 48.01 -38.79 41.78
C ASP A 10 48.91 -38.27 42.95
N SER A 11 49.59 -37.12 42.98
CA SER A 11 50.07 -36.11 42.01
C SER A 11 51.36 -35.49 42.63
N GLY A 12 52.17 -34.61 42.04
CA GLY A 12 52.24 -33.95 40.72
C GLY A 12 53.47 -33.02 40.73
N GLN A 13 54.18 -32.84 39.60
CA GLN A 13 55.61 -32.47 39.65
C GLN A 13 56.00 -31.04 39.18
N GLU A 14 56.99 -30.49 39.90
CA GLU A 14 58.01 -29.45 39.66
C GLU A 14 58.12 -28.66 38.32
N PRO A 15 58.56 -27.37 38.34
CA PRO A 15 58.80 -26.55 37.14
C PRO A 15 60.30 -26.30 36.80
N ALA A 16 60.67 -26.39 35.51
CA ALA A 16 61.84 -25.71 34.92
C ALA A 16 61.74 -25.59 33.37
N MET A 17 62.48 -24.63 32.78
CA MET A 17 62.38 -24.16 31.37
C MET A 17 63.50 -24.76 30.47
N PRO A 18 63.82 -24.30 29.22
CA PRO A 18 63.09 -23.44 28.25
C PRO A 18 63.07 -23.89 26.75
N GLN A 19 62.13 -23.32 25.98
CA GLN A 19 62.26 -22.80 24.59
C GLN A 19 62.87 -23.65 23.44
N VAL A 20 62.01 -24.14 22.54
CA VAL A 20 62.24 -24.09 21.05
C VAL A 20 60.94 -23.85 20.25
N ALA A 21 59.77 -24.30 20.74
CA ALA A 21 58.54 -24.41 19.93
C ALA A 21 57.72 -23.11 19.64
N ALA A 22 58.24 -21.90 19.94
CA ALA A 22 57.44 -20.67 19.99
C ALA A 22 57.05 -20.03 18.63
N THR A 23 57.66 -20.44 17.51
CA THR A 23 57.53 -19.75 16.21
C THR A 23 56.58 -20.42 15.20
N ALA A 24 56.18 -21.67 15.42
CA ALA A 24 55.25 -22.38 14.55
C ALA A 24 53.77 -22.19 14.95
N ALA A 25 53.47 -22.21 16.25
CA ALA A 25 52.10 -22.09 16.77
C ALA A 25 51.48 -20.71 16.47
N SER A 26 52.27 -19.64 16.50
CA SER A 26 51.83 -18.26 16.27
C SER A 26 51.33 -18.00 14.83
N ARG A 27 51.87 -18.70 13.81
CA ARG A 27 51.35 -18.59 12.43
C ARG A 27 49.99 -19.29 12.24
N LEU A 28 49.74 -20.39 12.95
CA LEU A 28 48.46 -21.10 12.92
C LEU A 28 47.36 -20.31 13.64
N GLU A 29 47.68 -19.72 14.79
CA GLU A 29 46.71 -18.92 15.55
C GLU A 29 46.40 -17.57 14.87
N ALA A 30 47.39 -16.94 14.21
CA ALA A 30 47.15 -15.74 13.38
C ALA A 30 46.19 -16.02 12.21
N ARG A 31 46.36 -17.16 11.51
CA ARG A 31 45.44 -17.58 10.43
C ARG A 31 44.03 -17.86 10.95
N ARG A 32 43.89 -18.43 12.16
CA ARG A 32 42.60 -18.76 12.77
C ARG A 32 41.86 -17.54 13.33
N ARG A 33 42.57 -16.47 13.70
CA ARG A 33 41.97 -15.18 14.09
C ARG A 33 41.50 -14.32 12.91
N LEU A 34 42.21 -14.34 11.77
CA LEU A 34 41.76 -13.62 10.56
C LEU A 34 40.42 -14.14 10.00
N LEU A 35 40.15 -15.44 10.10
CA LEU A 35 38.86 -16.02 9.69
C LEU A 35 37.72 -15.85 10.72
N LYS A 36 38.01 -15.50 11.97
CA LYS A 36 36.99 -15.16 12.98
C LYS A 36 36.67 -13.66 13.10
N GLY A 37 37.51 -12.79 12.54
CA GLY A 37 37.26 -11.34 12.47
C GLY A 37 36.79 -10.82 11.09
N GLY A 38 36.78 -11.66 10.05
CA GLY A 38 36.67 -11.25 8.64
C GLY A 38 35.27 -11.18 8.02
N LEU A 39 34.18 -11.30 8.80
CA LEU A 39 32.79 -11.30 8.28
C LEU A 39 31.87 -10.22 8.90
N ALA A 40 32.43 -9.23 9.61
CA ALA A 40 31.65 -8.22 10.33
C ALA A 40 31.52 -6.86 9.62
N LEU A 41 32.17 -6.63 8.46
CA LEU A 41 32.26 -5.31 7.81
C LEU A 41 31.94 -5.31 6.29
N ALA A 42 31.27 -6.34 5.78
CA ALA A 42 30.98 -6.50 4.35
C ALA A 42 29.51 -6.81 3.96
N PRO A 43 28.50 -6.22 4.62
CA PRO A 43 27.22 -5.97 3.93
C PRO A 43 26.75 -4.50 3.95
N VAL A 44 27.44 -3.58 4.64
CA VAL A 44 27.00 -2.18 4.78
C VAL A 44 27.27 -1.35 3.51
N ALA A 45 28.23 -1.76 2.67
CA ALA A 45 28.44 -1.20 1.32
C ALA A 45 27.52 -1.85 0.25
N MET A 46 26.56 -2.69 0.66
CA MET A 46 25.33 -2.91 -0.10
C MET A 46 24.17 -2.09 0.49
N THR A 47 24.44 -0.81 0.82
CA THR A 47 23.48 0.24 0.48
C THR A 47 23.36 0.30 -1.05
N VAL A 48 22.66 -0.69 -1.59
CA VAL A 48 22.30 -0.76 -2.99
C VAL A 48 21.67 0.60 -3.30
N THR A 49 22.17 1.28 -4.33
CA THR A 49 21.42 2.35 -4.99
C THR A 49 20.28 1.71 -5.80
N SER A 50 19.53 0.81 -5.16
CA SER A 50 18.19 0.41 -5.52
C SER A 50 17.31 1.63 -5.33
N ARG A 51 17.40 2.53 -6.32
CA ARG A 51 16.20 2.97 -7.00
C ARG A 51 15.36 1.71 -7.18
N PRO A 52 14.25 1.53 -6.45
CA PRO A 52 13.44 0.33 -6.63
C PRO A 52 12.95 0.35 -8.07
N VAL A 53 13.46 -0.58 -8.89
CA VAL A 53 13.15 -0.67 -10.34
C VAL A 53 11.71 -1.18 -10.58
N LEU A 54 10.92 -1.29 -9.51
CA LEU A 54 9.56 -1.85 -9.46
C LEU A 54 8.61 -0.87 -8.74
N GLY A 55 8.61 0.39 -9.16
CA GLY A 55 7.71 1.43 -8.64
C GLY A 55 7.71 2.74 -9.44
N ALA A 56 8.33 2.75 -10.62
CA ALA A 56 8.28 3.88 -11.56
C ALA A 56 7.03 3.85 -12.46
N ASN A 57 6.22 2.78 -12.38
CA ASN A 57 4.82 2.88 -12.69
C ASN A 57 4.20 3.78 -11.61
N LEU A 58 4.02 5.05 -11.96
CA LEU A 58 2.93 5.85 -11.40
C LEU A 58 1.66 5.02 -11.66
N GLU A 59 1.10 4.45 -10.60
CA GLU A 59 0.00 3.50 -10.65
C GLU A 59 -0.95 3.86 -9.51
N CYS A 60 -2.19 4.23 -9.86
CA CYS A 60 -3.18 4.59 -8.86
C CYS A 60 -3.38 3.46 -7.86
N HIS A 61 -3.15 3.74 -6.59
CA HIS A 61 -3.27 2.73 -5.57
C HIS A 61 -4.74 2.38 -5.30
N GLY A 62 -4.98 1.07 -5.11
CA GLY A 62 -6.25 0.58 -4.57
C GLY A 62 -6.48 1.06 -3.13
N PRO A 63 -7.64 0.81 -2.52
CA PRO A 63 -7.96 1.32 -1.19
C PRO A 63 -6.96 0.87 -0.09
N THR A 64 -6.46 -0.37 -0.17
CA THR A 64 -5.38 -0.92 0.68
C THR A 64 -4.03 -0.22 0.44
N GLY A 65 -3.71 0.03 -0.82
CA GLY A 65 -2.49 0.74 -1.22
C GLY A 65 -2.52 2.21 -0.80
N PHE A 66 -3.70 2.85 -0.78
CA PHE A 66 -3.86 4.23 -0.32
C PHE A 66 -3.64 4.40 1.19
N GLN A 67 -3.94 3.38 2.00
CA GLN A 67 -3.61 3.37 3.45
C GLN A 67 -2.11 3.18 3.70
N SER A 68 -1.49 2.27 2.96
CA SER A 68 -0.10 1.84 3.18
C SER A 68 0.93 2.72 2.45
N ALA A 69 0.53 3.39 1.37
CA ALA A 69 1.34 4.42 0.73
C ALA A 69 1.52 5.61 1.68
N ASN A 70 2.75 6.12 1.76
CA ASN A 70 3.01 7.44 2.34
C ASN A 70 2.53 8.51 1.36
N VAL A 71 1.21 8.69 1.26
CA VAL A 71 0.53 9.66 0.39
C VAL A 71 0.84 11.11 0.75
N SER A 72 1.48 11.38 1.90
CA SER A 72 2.10 12.68 2.19
C SER A 72 3.19 13.04 1.17
N ARG A 73 3.75 12.08 0.41
CA ARG A 73 4.62 12.34 -0.75
C ARG A 73 3.91 13.03 -1.93
N ALA A 74 2.58 13.13 -1.92
CA ALA A 74 1.79 13.87 -2.90
C ALA A 74 1.51 15.32 -2.49
N VAL A 75 1.83 15.74 -1.24
CA VAL A 75 1.68 17.13 -0.80
C VAL A 75 2.62 18.02 -1.61
N GLY A 76 2.04 18.93 -2.40
CA GLY A 76 2.79 19.84 -3.28
C GLY A 76 3.39 19.20 -4.53
N LYS A 77 3.08 17.94 -4.84
CA LYS A 77 3.51 17.30 -6.10
C LYS A 77 2.41 17.32 -7.16
N THR A 78 2.84 17.27 -8.42
CA THR A 78 1.96 17.02 -9.56
C THR A 78 1.16 15.76 -9.32
N VAL A 79 -0.11 15.83 -9.72
CA VAL A 79 -1.05 14.72 -9.78
C VAL A 79 -0.38 13.43 -10.27
N ASP A 80 -0.63 12.31 -9.59
CA ASP A 80 -0.19 10.98 -10.04
C ASP A 80 -0.64 10.76 -11.50
N ALA A 81 0.31 10.55 -12.41
CA ALA A 81 0.04 10.54 -13.85
C ALA A 81 -0.93 9.43 -14.28
N ALA A 82 -1.04 8.33 -13.52
CA ALA A 82 -2.06 7.30 -13.78
C ALA A 82 -3.47 7.70 -13.32
N CYS A 83 -3.58 8.69 -12.43
CA CYS A 83 -4.85 9.18 -11.87
C CYS A 83 -5.30 10.49 -12.52
N GLY A 84 -4.36 11.31 -13.00
CA GLY A 84 -4.60 12.66 -13.51
C GLY A 84 -5.34 12.77 -14.84
N THR A 85 -5.55 11.67 -15.55
CA THR A 85 -6.34 11.64 -16.81
C THR A 85 -7.83 11.40 -16.59
N ARG A 86 -8.27 11.22 -15.33
CA ARG A 86 -9.62 10.76 -15.00
C ARG A 86 -10.56 11.91 -14.72
N LYS A 87 -11.78 11.80 -15.23
CA LYS A 87 -12.79 12.86 -15.15
C LYS A 87 -13.40 12.94 -13.75
N ARG A 88 -13.49 14.16 -13.21
CA ARG A 88 -14.15 14.48 -11.94
C ARG A 88 -15.67 14.60 -12.15
N PRO A 89 -16.50 14.68 -11.09
CA PRO A 89 -17.94 14.79 -11.25
C PRO A 89 -18.39 15.97 -12.11
N ALA A 90 -17.74 17.13 -11.97
CA ALA A 90 -18.00 18.31 -12.79
C ALA A 90 -17.75 18.06 -14.29
N ASP A 91 -16.69 17.32 -14.63
CA ASP A 91 -16.32 17.00 -16.02
C ASP A 91 -17.30 16.01 -16.69
N TRP A 92 -18.04 15.23 -15.88
CA TRP A 92 -19.15 14.36 -16.33
C TRP A 92 -20.52 15.06 -16.35
N ALA A 93 -20.68 16.15 -15.58
CA ALA A 93 -21.90 16.96 -15.53
C ALA A 93 -22.05 17.90 -16.73
N VAL A 94 -20.98 18.16 -17.50
CA VAL A 94 -21.03 19.01 -18.70
C VAL A 94 -21.96 18.41 -19.76
N ALA A 95 -22.94 19.21 -20.20
CA ALA A 95 -23.89 18.83 -21.25
C ALA A 95 -23.16 18.39 -22.54
N GLY A 96 -23.61 17.28 -23.14
CA GLY A 96 -22.99 16.70 -24.33
C GLY A 96 -21.74 15.85 -24.07
N THR A 97 -21.28 15.70 -22.81
CA THR A 97 -20.20 14.75 -22.50
C THR A 97 -20.60 13.31 -22.87
N PRO A 98 -19.85 12.61 -23.74
CA PRO A 98 -20.16 11.23 -24.09
C PRO A 98 -19.86 10.31 -22.90
N TYR A 99 -20.84 9.53 -22.49
CA TYR A 99 -20.69 8.52 -21.44
C TYR A 99 -20.00 7.27 -22.02
N PRO A 100 -19.22 6.50 -21.21
CA PRO A 100 -18.61 5.25 -21.66
C PRO A 100 -19.66 4.20 -22.04
N THR A 101 -19.29 3.26 -22.91
CA THR A 101 -20.16 2.16 -23.36
C THR A 101 -20.83 1.43 -22.19
N GLY A 102 -22.15 1.27 -22.26
CA GLY A 102 -22.96 0.67 -21.20
C GLY A 102 -23.48 1.65 -20.14
N PHE A 103 -23.14 2.95 -20.24
CA PHE A 103 -23.67 4.01 -19.39
C PHE A 103 -24.28 5.15 -20.19
N THR A 104 -25.22 5.85 -19.57
CA THR A 104 -25.90 7.05 -20.08
C THR A 104 -26.19 8.01 -18.93
N SER A 105 -26.47 9.28 -19.22
CA SER A 105 -26.99 10.22 -18.22
C SER A 105 -28.30 9.74 -17.57
N GLY A 106 -29.09 8.95 -18.28
CA GLY A 106 -30.33 8.30 -17.82
C GLY A 106 -30.14 7.01 -17.01
N THR A 107 -28.90 6.53 -16.81
CA THR A 107 -28.65 5.30 -16.04
C THR A 107 -29.08 5.49 -14.59
N VAL A 108 -29.98 4.64 -14.09
CA VAL A 108 -30.54 4.77 -12.73
C VAL A 108 -29.47 4.45 -11.68
N PHE A 109 -29.32 5.34 -10.70
CA PHE A 109 -28.30 5.22 -9.65
C PHE A 109 -28.47 3.94 -8.81
N ALA A 110 -29.72 3.65 -8.42
CA ALA A 110 -30.07 2.50 -7.60
C ALA A 110 -29.73 1.13 -8.24
N THR A 111 -29.55 1.05 -9.56
CA THR A 111 -29.15 -0.19 -10.26
C THR A 111 -27.74 -0.64 -9.90
N TYR A 112 -26.84 0.30 -9.62
CA TYR A 112 -25.45 0.04 -9.21
C TYR A 112 -25.23 0.20 -7.71
N PHE A 113 -26.08 1.02 -7.08
CA PHE A 113 -25.93 1.46 -5.70
C PHE A 113 -27.27 1.27 -4.96
N PRO A 114 -27.63 0.02 -4.59
CA PRO A 114 -28.88 -0.28 -3.90
C PRO A 114 -28.94 0.40 -2.54
N ASN A 115 -30.15 0.54 -1.98
CA ASN A 115 -30.39 1.30 -0.73
C ASN A 115 -29.78 2.71 -0.77
N SER A 116 -29.82 3.33 -1.95
CA SER A 116 -29.17 4.59 -2.24
C SER A 116 -29.62 5.75 -1.36
N GLY A 117 -30.81 5.70 -0.73
CA GLY A 117 -31.41 6.81 -0.01
C GLY A 117 -31.69 8.04 -0.88
N PHE A 118 -31.62 7.91 -2.21
CA PHE A 118 -32.13 8.89 -3.16
C PHE A 118 -33.50 8.44 -3.66
N THR A 119 -34.28 9.38 -4.22
CA THR A 119 -35.59 9.12 -4.80
C THR A 119 -35.51 8.03 -5.88
N THR A 120 -36.53 7.17 -5.95
CA THR A 120 -36.66 6.17 -7.01
C THR A 120 -36.56 6.83 -8.38
N GLY A 121 -35.73 6.30 -9.27
CA GLY A 121 -35.49 6.86 -10.60
C GLY A 121 -34.43 7.96 -10.67
N THR A 122 -33.80 8.39 -9.57
CA THR A 122 -32.63 9.27 -9.63
C THR A 122 -31.54 8.64 -10.51
N THR A 123 -31.10 9.37 -11.54
CA THR A 123 -30.12 8.90 -12.53
C THR A 123 -28.71 9.41 -12.24
N PHE A 124 -27.70 8.83 -12.88
CA PHE A 124 -26.31 9.30 -12.84
C PHE A 124 -26.19 10.78 -13.22
N GLY A 125 -26.84 11.21 -14.31
CA GLY A 125 -26.86 12.62 -14.72
C GLY A 125 -27.58 13.53 -13.70
N GLY A 126 -28.61 13.01 -13.04
CA GLY A 126 -29.26 13.68 -11.91
C GLY A 126 -28.32 13.89 -10.73
N VAL A 127 -27.64 12.83 -10.27
CA VAL A 127 -26.66 12.90 -9.16
C VAL A 127 -25.53 13.89 -9.46
N LEU A 128 -24.97 13.83 -10.67
CA LEU A 128 -23.86 14.69 -11.11
C LEU A 128 -24.24 16.18 -11.18
N THR A 129 -25.51 16.52 -11.36
CA THR A 129 -26.00 17.91 -11.43
C THR A 129 -26.62 18.41 -10.12
N MET A 130 -26.72 17.58 -9.07
CA MET A 130 -27.16 18.03 -7.74
C MET A 130 -26.23 19.12 -7.17
N ALA A 131 -26.80 20.06 -6.42
CA ALA A 131 -26.06 21.18 -5.85
C ALA A 131 -24.85 20.71 -5.01
N VAL A 132 -23.66 21.09 -5.47
CA VAL A 132 -22.39 20.81 -4.77
C VAL A 132 -22.41 21.52 -3.42
N GLY A 133 -22.19 20.77 -2.34
CA GLY A 133 -22.30 21.27 -0.96
C GLY A 133 -23.65 21.00 -0.27
N GLY A 134 -24.65 20.43 -0.96
CA GLY A 134 -25.94 20.12 -0.33
C GLY A 134 -25.87 19.08 0.80
N SER A 135 -25.02 18.06 0.66
CA SER A 135 -24.62 17.17 1.77
C SER A 135 -23.37 16.37 1.40
N VAL A 136 -22.65 15.88 2.42
CA VAL A 136 -21.54 14.91 2.29
C VAL A 136 -21.96 13.67 1.47
N ARG A 137 -23.22 13.26 1.64
CA ARG A 137 -23.82 12.10 0.95
C ARG A 137 -23.98 12.34 -0.56
N ILE A 138 -24.38 13.55 -0.96
CA ILE A 138 -24.43 13.98 -2.37
C ILE A 138 -23.01 14.05 -2.94
N GLN A 139 -22.06 14.63 -2.19
CA GLN A 139 -20.66 14.72 -2.62
C GLN A 139 -20.04 13.33 -2.87
N ILE A 140 -20.26 12.37 -1.97
CA ILE A 140 -19.80 10.98 -2.15
C ILE A 140 -20.53 10.32 -3.32
N ALA A 141 -21.85 10.54 -3.48
CA ALA A 141 -22.62 10.00 -4.60
C ALA A 141 -22.07 10.49 -5.96
N GLN A 142 -21.77 11.78 -6.08
CA GLN A 142 -21.13 12.40 -7.24
C GLN A 142 -19.77 11.77 -7.54
N LEU A 143 -18.94 11.57 -6.51
CA LEU A 143 -17.64 10.94 -6.64
C LEU A 143 -17.74 9.45 -7.04
N VAL A 144 -18.67 8.66 -6.50
CA VAL A 144 -18.81 7.25 -6.92
C VAL A 144 -19.39 7.10 -8.32
N VAL A 145 -20.24 8.02 -8.80
CA VAL A 145 -20.66 8.07 -10.21
C VAL A 145 -19.46 8.40 -11.12
N ALA A 146 -18.68 9.43 -10.79
CA ALA A 146 -17.48 9.73 -11.57
C ALA A 146 -16.50 8.55 -11.59
N ALA A 147 -16.30 7.87 -10.44
CA ALA A 147 -15.45 6.69 -10.35
C ALA A 147 -15.98 5.52 -11.17
N ILE A 148 -17.29 5.22 -11.16
CA ILE A 148 -17.83 4.07 -11.91
C ILE A 148 -17.77 4.30 -13.43
N LEU A 149 -17.93 5.54 -13.89
CA LEU A 149 -17.72 5.92 -15.29
C LEU A 149 -16.24 5.79 -15.67
N ASN A 150 -15.32 6.30 -14.84
CA ASN A 150 -13.88 6.13 -15.05
C ASN A 150 -13.44 4.65 -15.01
N SER A 151 -14.14 3.76 -14.29
CA SER A 151 -13.81 2.32 -14.20
C SER A 151 -13.99 1.53 -15.50
N VAL A 152 -14.53 2.15 -16.55
CA VAL A 152 -14.61 1.53 -17.89
C VAL A 152 -13.28 1.63 -18.63
N THR A 153 -12.50 2.68 -18.38
CA THR A 153 -11.18 2.93 -19.00
C THR A 153 -10.02 2.74 -18.02
N THR A 154 -10.28 2.44 -16.74
CA THR A 154 -9.28 2.32 -15.68
C THR A 154 -9.58 1.16 -14.74
N THR A 155 -8.55 0.50 -14.23
CA THR A 155 -8.66 -0.71 -13.39
C THR A 155 -8.81 -0.43 -11.90
N VAL A 156 -8.47 0.77 -11.44
CA VAL A 156 -8.42 1.14 -10.01
C VAL A 156 -9.09 2.50 -9.79
N PRO A 157 -10.07 2.65 -8.88
CA PRO A 157 -10.74 1.58 -8.16
C PRO A 157 -11.60 0.74 -9.12
N SER A 158 -11.62 -0.57 -8.91
CA SER A 158 -12.46 -1.46 -9.71
C SER A 158 -13.95 -1.21 -9.43
N ARG A 159 -14.84 -1.59 -10.36
CA ARG A 159 -16.29 -1.45 -10.19
C ARG A 159 -16.79 -2.06 -8.86
N ALA A 160 -16.27 -3.23 -8.49
CA ALA A 160 -16.61 -3.88 -7.23
C ALA A 160 -16.16 -3.08 -6.00
N GLN A 161 -14.96 -2.47 -6.03
CA GLN A 161 -14.47 -1.60 -4.95
C GLN A 161 -15.33 -0.34 -4.81
N ILE A 162 -15.78 0.26 -5.92
CA ILE A 162 -16.63 1.47 -5.90
C ILE A 162 -18.01 1.16 -5.29
N ILE A 163 -18.62 0.03 -5.66
CA ILE A 163 -19.90 -0.42 -5.08
C ILE A 163 -19.74 -0.76 -3.60
N ALA A 164 -18.68 -1.46 -3.21
CA ALA A 164 -18.38 -1.78 -1.81
C ALA A 164 -18.15 -0.52 -0.97
N LEU A 165 -17.45 0.49 -1.52
CA LEU A 165 -17.20 1.77 -0.87
C LEU A 165 -18.49 2.58 -0.67
N TRP A 166 -19.38 2.63 -1.67
CA TRP A 166 -20.71 3.25 -1.49
C TRP A 166 -21.53 2.53 -0.43
N ASN A 167 -21.64 1.20 -0.52
CA ASN A 167 -22.42 0.41 0.43
C ASN A 167 -21.87 0.57 1.86
N GLY A 168 -20.54 0.62 2.01
CA GLY A 168 -19.91 0.82 3.31
C GLY A 168 -19.91 2.27 3.81
N HIS A 169 -20.08 3.27 2.94
CA HIS A 169 -20.44 4.65 3.35
C HIS A 169 -21.85 4.67 3.96
N VAL A 170 -22.83 4.07 3.27
CA VAL A 170 -24.23 4.02 3.72
C VAL A 170 -24.37 3.26 5.03
N ASN A 171 -23.69 2.12 5.17
CA ASN A 171 -23.72 1.28 6.38
C ASN A 171 -22.64 1.62 7.43
N LYS A 172 -21.83 2.66 7.20
CA LYS A 172 -20.73 3.12 8.07
C LYS A 172 -19.74 2.01 8.49
N ASN A 173 -19.46 1.08 7.57
CA ASN A 173 -18.67 -0.13 7.82
C ASN A 173 -17.60 -0.42 6.73
N TYR A 174 -17.27 0.53 5.84
CA TYR A 174 -16.25 0.31 4.81
C TYR A 174 -14.84 0.16 5.42
N SER A 175 -14.28 -1.05 5.45
CA SER A 175 -12.90 -1.29 5.88
C SER A 175 -12.13 -2.12 4.85
N PRO A 176 -11.36 -1.49 3.95
CA PRO A 176 -10.58 -2.19 2.94
C PRO A 176 -9.20 -2.61 3.46
N SER A 177 -9.17 -3.31 4.60
CA SER A 177 -7.98 -3.99 5.16
C SER A 177 -8.27 -4.75 6.47
N GLY A 178 -9.45 -4.59 7.06
CA GLY A 178 -9.75 -5.07 8.42
C GLY A 178 -9.40 -4.06 9.52
N GLU A 179 -8.94 -2.86 9.15
CA GLU A 179 -8.84 -1.69 10.03
C GLU A 179 -10.20 -1.18 10.53
N SER A 180 -10.17 -0.15 11.39
CA SER A 180 -11.34 0.70 11.65
C SER A 180 -12.03 1.15 10.34
N PRO A 181 -13.37 1.14 10.28
CA PRO A 181 -14.11 1.66 9.13
C PRO A 181 -13.68 3.08 8.75
N TRP A 182 -13.64 3.36 7.46
CA TRP A 182 -13.37 4.68 6.94
C TRP A 182 -14.55 5.61 7.21
N ASP A 183 -14.23 6.82 7.66
CA ASP A 183 -15.18 7.92 7.72
C ASP A 183 -15.41 8.54 6.33
N ASP A 184 -16.38 9.45 6.26
CA ASP A 184 -16.74 10.12 5.02
C ASP A 184 -15.59 10.98 4.47
N ALA A 185 -14.73 11.52 5.34
CA ALA A 185 -13.56 12.30 4.95
C ALA A 185 -12.51 11.44 4.24
N LYS A 186 -12.14 10.28 4.80
CA LYS A 186 -11.20 9.32 4.20
C LYS A 186 -11.74 8.75 2.88
N ILE A 187 -13.06 8.52 2.79
CA ILE A 187 -13.75 8.13 1.55
C ILE A 187 -13.65 9.21 0.47
N ILE A 188 -14.03 10.46 0.77
CA ILE A 188 -13.92 11.60 -0.16
C ILE A 188 -12.47 11.77 -0.62
N LYS A 189 -11.53 11.68 0.32
CA LYS A 189 -10.09 11.82 0.07
C LYS A 189 -9.55 10.76 -0.88
N TYR A 190 -9.94 9.50 -0.70
CA TYR A 190 -9.56 8.41 -1.59
C TYR A 190 -10.12 8.60 -3.01
N LEU A 191 -11.41 8.90 -3.14
CA LEU A 191 -12.03 9.12 -4.45
C LEU A 191 -11.39 10.31 -5.18
N ASN A 192 -11.12 11.41 -4.47
CA ASN A 192 -10.39 12.57 -4.99
C ASN A 192 -8.97 12.20 -5.45
N TYR A 193 -8.20 11.46 -4.65
CA TYR A 193 -6.88 10.93 -5.05
C TYR A 193 -6.98 10.11 -6.35
N THR A 194 -7.97 9.21 -6.45
CA THR A 194 -8.14 8.38 -7.65
C THR A 194 -8.54 9.18 -8.89
N MET A 195 -9.09 10.39 -8.74
CA MET A 195 -9.40 11.32 -9.85
C MET A 195 -8.32 12.39 -10.03
N GLY A 196 -7.16 12.23 -9.40
CA GLY A 196 -6.05 13.15 -9.55
C GLY A 196 -6.25 14.53 -8.91
N VAL A 197 -7.16 14.66 -7.95
CA VAL A 197 -7.27 15.87 -7.14
C VAL A 197 -6.20 15.82 -6.05
N VAL A 198 -5.39 16.88 -5.94
CA VAL A 198 -4.40 17.02 -4.86
C VAL A 198 -5.12 17.05 -3.51
N VAL A 199 -4.79 16.10 -2.64
CA VAL A 199 -5.38 15.97 -1.30
C VAL A 199 -4.32 16.18 -0.22
N SER A 200 -4.51 17.18 0.63
CA SER A 200 -3.64 17.45 1.78
C SER A 200 -3.88 16.46 2.92
N PHE A 201 -2.85 16.13 3.70
CA PHE A 201 -2.88 15.23 4.85
C PHE A 201 -2.66 15.96 6.15
#